data_AF-Q17101-F1
#
_entry.id   AF-Q17101-F1
#
_cell.length_a   1.000
_cell.length_b   1.000
_cell.length_c   1.000
_cell.angle_alpha   90.00
_cell.angle_beta   90.00
_cell.angle_gamma   90.00
#
_symmetry.space_group_name_H-M   'P 1'
#
loop_
_entity.id
_entity.type
_entity.pdbx_description
1 polymer ?
#
loop_
_entity_poly.entity_id
_entity_poly.type
_entity_poly.pdbx_seq_one_letter_code
_entity_poly.pdbx_strand_id
1 'polypeptide(L)'
;MNKLLIIFGLVILLVTPLRAEDDSMMDKSDSMDEDFESEDEGEGGEGGEGGEGGEGGDDEYITKGQFVETDGKKKQCNSHEACYDQREPQSWCILKNGQSWTNKGCFCEEKMKSCVIERKNNGKLEYSYCAPQKGWQCSYD
;
A
#
# COMPACT_ATOMS: atom_id res chain seq x y z
N MET A 1 8.01 -33.72 -50.57
CA MET A 1 7.72 -32.38 -51.12
C MET A 1 8.04 -31.37 -50.05
N ASN A 2 9.21 -30.73 -50.16
CA ASN A 2 9.71 -29.77 -49.17
C ASN A 2 8.84 -28.52 -49.14
N LYS A 3 8.54 -28.04 -47.93
CA LYS A 3 7.95 -26.73 -47.66
C LYS A 3 8.86 -25.99 -46.68
N LEU A 4 8.90 -24.67 -46.88
CA LEU A 4 9.31 -23.62 -45.95
C LEU A 4 10.82 -23.32 -45.87
N LEU A 5 11.21 -22.25 -46.56
CA LEU A 5 12.30 -21.38 -46.11
C LEU A 5 11.65 -20.07 -45.66
N ILE A 6 11.52 -19.88 -44.34
CA ILE A 6 11.13 -18.63 -43.71
C ILE A 6 12.42 -17.83 -43.48
N ILE A 7 12.51 -16.66 -44.10
CA ILE A 7 13.59 -15.70 -43.89
C ILE A 7 13.28 -14.95 -42.59
N PHE A 8 13.98 -15.27 -41.50
CA PHE A 8 13.97 -14.46 -40.28
C PHE A 8 15.01 -13.35 -40.41
N GLY A 9 14.54 -12.16 -40.77
CA GLY A 9 15.32 -10.92 -40.73
C GLY A 9 15.56 -10.51 -39.28
N LEU A 10 16.80 -10.71 -38.83
CA LEU A 10 17.27 -10.38 -37.50
C LEU A 10 17.82 -8.95 -37.53
N VAL A 11 16.99 -7.97 -37.18
CA VAL A 11 17.39 -6.57 -36.99
C VAL A 11 17.39 -6.29 -35.49
N ILE A 12 18.55 -6.48 -34.86
CA ILE A 12 18.82 -6.04 -33.49
C ILE A 12 19.12 -4.54 -33.57
N LEU A 13 18.17 -3.71 -33.16
CA LEU A 13 18.43 -2.29 -32.90
C LEU A 13 18.88 -2.14 -31.45
N LEU A 14 20.07 -1.55 -31.33
CA LEU A 14 20.89 -1.40 -30.15
C LEU A 14 20.22 -0.52 -29.08
N VAL A 15 20.37 -0.99 -27.84
CA VAL A 15 20.00 -0.35 -26.57
C VAL A 15 20.83 0.92 -26.36
N THR A 16 20.19 2.04 -26.02
CA THR A 16 20.84 3.21 -25.41
C THR A 16 20.51 3.26 -23.92
N PRO A 17 21.51 3.31 -23.01
CA PRO A 17 21.26 3.49 -21.59
C PRO A 17 20.93 4.95 -21.25
N LEU A 18 19.96 5.10 -20.34
CA LEU A 18 19.67 6.31 -19.57
C LEU A 18 20.95 6.87 -18.93
N ARG A 19 21.12 8.20 -18.99
CA ARG A 19 22.10 8.92 -18.19
C ARG A 19 21.37 10.00 -17.38
N ALA A 20 21.27 9.76 -16.08
CA ALA A 20 20.85 10.71 -15.07
C ALA A 20 22.01 10.80 -14.07
N GLU A 21 22.56 12.01 -13.89
CA GLU A 21 23.49 12.33 -12.80
C GLU A 21 23.13 13.74 -12.31
N ASP A 22 22.65 13.77 -11.07
CA ASP A 22 22.37 14.92 -10.21
C ASP A 22 23.56 15.02 -9.25
N ASP A 23 24.14 16.22 -9.06
CA ASP A 23 25.16 16.43 -8.03
C ASP A 23 25.14 17.87 -7.49
N SER A 24 24.57 17.97 -6.29
CA SER A 24 25.06 18.62 -5.06
C SER A 24 25.62 20.06 -5.07
N MET A 25 25.02 20.92 -4.23
CA MET A 25 25.80 21.82 -3.36
C MET A 25 25.04 22.14 -2.07
N MET A 26 25.55 21.59 -0.96
CA MET A 26 25.15 21.92 0.41
C MET A 26 25.77 23.26 0.81
N ASP A 27 24.95 24.24 1.17
CA ASP A 27 25.40 25.43 1.88
C ASP A 27 25.22 25.25 3.39
N LYS A 28 26.27 25.63 4.10
CA LYS A 28 26.55 25.36 5.51
C LYS A 28 26.53 26.69 6.25
N SER A 29 25.70 26.80 7.29
CA SER A 29 25.79 27.81 8.36
C SER A 29 24.68 27.52 9.36
N ASP A 30 24.74 27.78 10.65
CA ASP A 30 25.78 27.93 11.67
C ASP A 30 24.97 27.94 12.98
N SER A 31 25.64 27.60 14.08
CA SER A 31 25.18 27.58 15.47
C SER A 31 24.13 28.62 15.87
N MET A 32 23.18 28.23 16.74
CA MET A 32 22.86 28.94 18.00
C MET A 32 22.24 27.95 19.02
N ASP A 33 22.97 27.69 20.09
CA ASP A 33 22.48 27.15 21.36
C ASP A 33 21.70 28.26 22.08
N GLU A 34 20.44 28.03 22.44
CA GLU A 34 19.76 28.79 23.49
C GLU A 34 18.95 27.84 24.38
N ASP A 35 19.45 27.65 25.60
CA ASP A 35 18.74 27.08 26.73
C ASP A 35 17.49 27.92 27.04
N PHE A 36 16.31 27.30 27.01
CA PHE A 36 15.10 27.89 27.56
C PHE A 36 14.40 26.87 28.45
N GLU A 37 14.69 26.94 29.75
CA GLU A 37 13.84 26.31 30.76
C GLU A 37 12.59 27.18 30.97
N SER A 38 11.43 26.60 30.69
CA SER A 38 10.15 27.09 31.19
C SER A 38 9.32 25.90 31.66
N GLU A 39 9.24 25.75 32.98
CA GLU A 39 8.20 24.95 33.63
C GLU A 39 6.88 25.73 33.52
N ASP A 40 5.89 25.17 32.84
CA ASP A 40 4.49 25.57 32.99
C ASP A 40 3.58 24.35 32.83
N GLU A 41 2.79 24.09 33.87
CA GLU A 41 1.85 22.98 33.94
C GLU A 41 0.50 23.40 33.34
N GLY A 42 0.02 22.64 32.36
CA GLY A 42 -1.29 22.89 31.77
C GLY A 42 -1.78 21.70 30.94
N GLU A 43 -2.86 21.07 31.42
CA GLU A 43 -3.54 19.94 30.81
C GLU A 43 -4.06 20.20 29.38
N GLY A 44 -3.95 19.16 28.53
CA GLY A 44 -4.98 18.88 27.52
C GLY A 44 -4.53 18.86 26.05
N GLY A 45 -4.47 17.64 25.48
CA GLY A 45 -4.74 17.41 24.06
C GLY A 45 -3.63 16.71 23.28
N GLU A 46 -3.63 15.37 23.26
CA GLU A 46 -2.81 14.63 22.29
C GLU A 46 -3.57 14.49 20.97
N GLY A 47 -3.22 15.38 20.04
CA GLY A 47 -3.35 15.17 18.61
C GLY A 47 -2.05 14.63 18.04
N GLY A 48 -2.17 13.59 17.21
CA GLY A 48 -1.36 13.34 16.02
C GLY A 48 0.16 13.27 16.18
N GLU A 49 0.69 12.05 16.27
CA GLU A 49 2.08 11.76 15.92
C GLU A 49 2.14 11.05 14.57
N GLY A 50 2.99 11.61 13.70
CA GLY A 50 3.33 11.04 12.40
C GLY A 50 4.06 9.71 12.58
N GLY A 51 3.63 8.71 11.81
CA GLY A 51 4.32 7.44 11.74
C GLY A 51 5.62 7.59 10.95
N GLU A 52 6.72 7.70 11.69
CA GLU A 52 8.08 7.46 11.21
C GLU A 52 8.20 6.05 10.60
N GLY A 53 9.07 5.94 9.60
CA GLY A 53 9.34 4.67 8.92
C GLY A 53 9.86 3.62 9.89
N GLY A 54 9.10 2.53 10.04
CA GLY A 54 9.53 1.35 10.77
C GLY A 54 10.29 0.38 9.87
N GLU A 55 11.59 0.28 10.13
CA GLU A 55 12.42 -0.87 9.75
C GLU A 55 11.83 -2.19 10.30
N GLY A 56 12.14 -3.27 9.59
CA GLY A 56 11.54 -4.59 9.71
C GLY A 56 11.40 -5.11 11.15
N GLY A 57 10.16 -5.16 11.61
CA GLY A 57 9.69 -6.09 12.62
C GLY A 57 8.64 -6.98 11.97
N ASP A 58 8.76 -8.27 12.18
CA ASP A 58 7.78 -9.33 11.96
C ASP A 58 6.58 -9.15 12.92
N ASP A 59 5.98 -7.95 12.92
CA ASP A 59 4.83 -7.64 13.75
C ASP A 59 3.57 -8.27 13.14
N GLU A 60 3.11 -9.33 13.80
CA GLU A 60 1.96 -10.10 13.36
C GLU A 60 0.71 -9.21 13.23
N TYR A 61 0.34 -8.85 12.01
CA TYR A 61 -0.78 -7.93 11.81
C TYR A 61 -2.13 -8.66 11.78
N ILE A 62 -2.94 -8.34 12.80
CA ILE A 62 -4.29 -8.88 12.97
C ILE A 62 -5.31 -7.77 12.76
N THR A 63 -6.26 -8.01 11.84
CA THR A 63 -7.37 -7.08 11.63
C THR A 63 -8.25 -6.97 12.88
N LYS A 64 -8.59 -5.74 13.27
CA LYS A 64 -9.42 -5.45 14.45
C LYS A 64 -10.84 -4.99 14.08
N GLY A 65 -11.16 -4.96 12.78
CA GLY A 65 -12.43 -4.47 12.27
C GLY A 65 -13.56 -5.50 12.36
N GLN A 66 -14.77 -5.06 12.01
CA GLN A 66 -15.89 -5.97 11.76
C GLN A 66 -15.77 -6.57 10.35
N PHE A 67 -15.96 -7.88 10.21
CA PHE A 67 -16.05 -8.50 8.88
C PHE A 67 -17.32 -8.06 8.16
N VAL A 68 -17.18 -7.66 6.91
CA VAL A 68 -18.29 -7.32 6.02
C VAL A 68 -18.23 -8.22 4.80
N GLU A 69 -19.34 -8.87 4.50
CA GLU A 69 -19.48 -9.70 3.31
C GLU A 69 -19.51 -8.82 2.04
N THR A 70 -18.73 -9.22 1.05
CA THR A 70 -18.56 -8.52 -0.23
C THR A 70 -18.41 -9.53 -1.37
N ASP A 71 -18.05 -9.05 -2.56
CA ASP A 71 -17.66 -9.89 -3.71
C ASP A 71 -16.22 -10.45 -3.61
N GLY A 72 -15.45 -10.03 -2.61
CA GLY A 72 -14.13 -10.59 -2.31
C GLY A 72 -14.20 -12.05 -1.88
N LYS A 73 -13.14 -12.82 -2.16
CA LYS A 73 -13.08 -14.26 -1.86
C LYS A 73 -11.85 -14.58 -1.05
N LYS A 74 -12.01 -15.46 -0.07
CA LYS A 74 -10.90 -15.94 0.75
C LYS A 74 -9.79 -16.53 -0.13
N LYS A 75 -8.65 -15.83 -0.18
CA LYS A 75 -7.41 -16.31 -0.78
C LYS A 75 -6.42 -16.58 0.35
N GLN A 76 -5.90 -17.80 0.42
CA GLN A 76 -4.86 -18.15 1.39
C GLN A 76 -3.54 -17.44 1.08
N CYS A 77 -2.82 -17.04 2.12
CA CYS A 77 -1.51 -16.39 2.01
C CYS A 77 -0.63 -16.77 3.21
N ASN A 78 0.68 -16.76 3.00
CA ASN A 78 1.68 -16.96 4.06
C ASN A 78 2.57 -15.73 4.28
N SER A 79 2.46 -14.73 3.41
CA SER A 79 3.24 -13.49 3.45
C SER A 79 2.47 -12.39 2.72
N HIS A 80 2.83 -11.12 2.98
CA HIS A 80 2.16 -9.96 2.41
C HIS A 80 2.23 -9.94 0.87
N GLU A 81 3.37 -10.36 0.29
CA GLU A 81 3.62 -10.39 -1.15
C GLU A 81 2.65 -11.32 -1.89
N ALA A 82 2.15 -12.37 -1.21
CA ALA A 82 1.15 -13.27 -1.77
C ALA A 82 -0.19 -12.58 -2.06
N CYS A 83 -0.41 -11.35 -1.57
CA CYS A 83 -1.62 -10.56 -1.80
C CYS A 83 -1.45 -9.45 -2.85
N TYR A 84 -0.28 -9.27 -3.46
CA TYR A 84 -0.03 -8.21 -4.45
C TYR A 84 -0.86 -8.30 -5.74
N ASP A 85 -1.30 -9.50 -6.09
CA ASP A 85 -2.21 -9.77 -7.21
C ASP A 85 -3.70 -9.59 -6.83
N GLN A 86 -3.99 -9.06 -5.64
CA GLN A 86 -5.34 -8.79 -5.16
C GLN A 86 -5.62 -7.28 -5.11
N ARG A 87 -6.91 -6.94 -5.14
CA ARG A 87 -7.47 -5.59 -5.02
C ARG A 87 -8.61 -5.60 -4.02
N GLU A 88 -9.08 -4.43 -3.65
CA GLU A 88 -10.31 -4.28 -2.89
C GLU A 88 -11.50 -5.00 -3.58
N PRO A 89 -12.51 -5.46 -2.82
CA PRO A 89 -13.77 -5.88 -3.41
C PRO A 89 -14.32 -4.81 -4.35
N GLN A 90 -14.94 -5.24 -5.46
CA GLN A 90 -15.59 -4.36 -6.42
C GLN A 90 -16.64 -3.47 -5.75
N SER A 91 -17.36 -4.00 -4.77
CA SER A 91 -18.34 -3.26 -3.95
C SER A 91 -17.73 -2.16 -3.07
N TRP A 92 -16.41 -2.13 -2.91
CA TRP A 92 -15.65 -1.16 -2.12
C TRP A 92 -14.82 -0.20 -2.99
N CYS A 93 -14.80 -0.42 -4.30
CA CYS A 93 -14.02 0.36 -5.27
C CYS A 93 -14.28 1.87 -5.17
N ILE A 94 -15.55 2.24 -5.09
CA ILE A 94 -16.00 3.62 -4.89
C ILE A 94 -16.50 3.73 -3.46
N LEU A 95 -15.74 4.47 -2.64
CA LEU A 95 -16.13 4.75 -1.27
C LEU A 95 -17.40 5.62 -1.22
N LYS A 96 -18.32 5.25 -0.33
CA LYS A 96 -19.54 6.02 -0.05
C LYS A 96 -19.26 7.14 0.94
N ASN A 97 -20.20 8.07 1.09
CA ASN A 97 -20.11 9.10 2.12
C ASN A 97 -19.90 8.49 3.51
N GLY A 98 -18.98 9.06 4.29
CA GLY A 98 -18.58 8.54 5.60
C GLY A 98 -17.60 7.35 5.55
N GLN A 99 -17.15 6.92 4.37
CA GLN A 99 -16.14 5.87 4.22
C GLN A 99 -14.78 6.43 3.84
N SER A 100 -13.70 5.82 4.34
CA SER A 100 -12.32 6.15 3.99
C SER A 100 -11.44 4.91 3.99
N TRP A 101 -10.39 4.91 3.17
CA TRP A 101 -9.38 3.86 3.21
C TRP A 101 -8.52 3.96 4.47
N THR A 102 -8.02 2.81 4.93
CA THR A 102 -6.86 2.82 5.84
C THR A 102 -5.59 3.09 5.04
N ASN A 103 -4.44 3.14 5.71
CA ASN A 103 -3.14 3.24 5.06
C ASN A 103 -2.64 1.88 4.51
N LYS A 104 -3.48 0.85 4.48
CA LYS A 104 -3.14 -0.49 4.00
C LYS A 104 -4.01 -0.87 2.81
N GLY A 105 -3.35 -1.33 1.74
CA GLY A 105 -4.02 -2.06 0.67
C GLY A 105 -4.38 -3.48 1.10
N CYS A 106 -4.58 -4.39 0.14
CA CYS A 106 -4.69 -5.81 0.45
C CYS A 106 -3.41 -6.32 1.15
N PHE A 107 -3.58 -6.97 2.30
CA PHE A 107 -2.48 -7.56 3.06
C PHE A 107 -2.83 -8.98 3.51
N CYS A 108 -1.80 -9.77 3.81
CA CYS A 108 -2.00 -11.09 4.39
C CYS A 108 -2.29 -10.95 5.87
N GLU A 109 -3.51 -11.25 6.30
CA GLU A 109 -3.83 -11.32 7.72
C GLU A 109 -3.32 -12.63 8.28
N GLU A 110 -2.58 -12.54 9.37
CA GLU A 110 -1.72 -13.63 9.81
C GLU A 110 -2.41 -14.74 10.56
N LYS A 111 -3.48 -14.44 11.30
CA LYS A 111 -4.24 -15.43 12.06
C LYS A 111 -5.14 -16.28 11.16
N MET A 112 -5.76 -15.65 10.17
CA MET A 112 -6.64 -16.26 9.17
C MET A 112 -5.86 -16.78 7.97
N LYS A 113 -4.59 -16.41 7.84
CA LYS A 113 -3.72 -16.69 6.69
C LYS A 113 -4.43 -16.37 5.38
N SER A 114 -5.04 -15.19 5.31
CA SER A 114 -5.90 -14.80 4.19
C SER A 114 -5.71 -13.35 3.76
N CYS A 115 -5.79 -13.10 2.46
CA CYS A 115 -5.73 -11.73 1.92
C CYS A 115 -7.00 -10.97 2.26
N VAL A 116 -6.85 -9.89 3.02
CA VAL A 116 -7.94 -9.00 3.43
C VAL A 116 -7.56 -7.55 3.18
N ILE A 117 -8.57 -6.69 3.17
CA ILE A 117 -8.42 -5.24 3.11
C ILE A 117 -9.30 -4.60 4.17
N GLU A 118 -8.87 -3.45 4.67
CA GLU A 118 -9.59 -2.68 5.66
C GLU A 118 -10.05 -1.32 5.12
N ARG A 119 -11.16 -0.83 5.66
CA ARG A 119 -11.62 0.54 5.48
C ARG A 119 -12.25 1.05 6.77
N LYS A 120 -12.40 2.37 6.88
CA LYS A 120 -13.26 3.00 7.90
C LYS A 120 -14.63 3.27 7.30
N ASN A 121 -15.68 3.02 8.08
CA ASN A 121 -17.07 3.35 7.77
C ASN A 121 -17.69 4.03 8.99
N ASN A 122 -17.96 5.34 8.87
CA ASN A 122 -18.47 6.18 9.96
C ASN A 122 -17.63 6.04 11.25
N GLY A 123 -16.30 6.07 11.11
CA GLY A 123 -15.34 5.95 12.20
C GLY A 123 -15.09 4.52 12.71
N LYS A 124 -15.85 3.53 12.24
CA LYS A 124 -15.66 2.11 12.61
C LYS A 124 -14.78 1.40 11.59
N LEU A 125 -13.86 0.55 12.06
CA LEU A 125 -13.02 -0.28 11.20
C LEU A 125 -13.83 -1.47 10.68
N GLU A 126 -13.82 -1.68 9.37
CA GLU A 126 -14.39 -2.83 8.68
C GLU A 126 -13.29 -3.53 7.89
N TYR A 127 -13.39 -4.85 7.74
CA TYR A 127 -12.53 -5.61 6.83
C TYR A 127 -13.33 -6.57 5.97
N SER A 128 -12.78 -6.91 4.81
CA SER A 128 -13.32 -7.93 3.92
C SER A 128 -12.21 -8.69 3.21
N TYR A 129 -12.54 -9.79 2.56
CA TYR A 129 -11.59 -10.49 1.70
C TYR A 129 -11.28 -9.65 0.47
N CYS A 130 -10.08 -9.78 -0.07
CA CYS A 130 -9.74 -9.15 -1.33
C CYS A 130 -10.34 -9.87 -2.55
N ALA A 131 -10.33 -9.19 -3.71
CA ALA A 131 -10.70 -9.73 -5.01
C ALA A 131 -9.47 -9.86 -5.93
N PRO A 132 -9.44 -10.82 -6.87
CA PRO A 132 -8.33 -10.94 -7.82
C PRO A 132 -8.19 -9.69 -8.70
N GLN A 133 -6.96 -9.20 -8.90
CA GLN A 133 -6.66 -8.09 -9.81
C GLN A 133 -7.04 -8.42 -11.27
N LYS A 134 -6.98 -9.69 -11.65
CA LYS A 134 -7.33 -10.13 -13.01
C LYS A 134 -8.81 -9.85 -13.30
N GLY A 135 -9.06 -8.95 -14.25
CA GLY A 135 -10.42 -8.53 -14.62
C GLY A 135 -11.06 -7.56 -13.63
N TRP A 136 -10.30 -7.04 -12.67
CA TRP A 136 -10.75 -6.01 -11.75
C TRP A 136 -10.76 -4.65 -12.44
N GLN A 137 -11.85 -3.89 -12.30
CA GLN A 137 -11.98 -2.56 -12.90
C GLN A 137 -12.83 -1.64 -12.02
N CYS A 138 -12.29 -0.50 -11.60
CA CYS A 138 -13.11 0.57 -11.06
C CYS A 138 -13.66 1.42 -12.20
N SER A 139 -14.98 1.54 -12.30
CA SER A 139 -15.61 2.50 -13.20
C SER A 139 -16.37 3.53 -12.37
N TYR A 140 -15.96 4.78 -12.50
CA TYR A 140 -16.78 5.92 -12.11
C TYR A 140 -17.70 6.20 -13.30
N ASP A 141 -19.02 6.22 -13.07
CA ASP A 141 -19.99 6.62 -14.07
C ASP A 141 -19.92 8.13 -14.36
#